data_AF-A0A537MIY2-F1
#
_entry.id   AF-A0A537MIY2-F1
#
_cell.length_a   1.000
_cell.length_b   1.000
_cell.length_c   1.000
_cell.angle_alpha   90.00
_cell.angle_beta   90.00
_cell.angle_gamma   90.00
#
_symmetry.space_group_name_H-M   'P 1'
#
loop_
_entity.id
_entity.type
_entity.pdbx_description
1 polymer ?
#
loop_
_entity_poly.entity_id
_entity_poly.type
_entity_poly.pdbx_seq_one_letter_code
_entity_poly.pdbx_strand_id
1 'polypeptide(L)'
;MGPALYLIAILGCGEGDASCQEVQIAEPRYASEAACAAATASVLERYVDLAYPSVVAQCRPAGAVPAQVRGRDVLLPEPAPARPQRFADARSSR
;
A
#
# COMPACT_ATOMS: atom_id res chain seq x y z
N MET A 1 18.11 20.58 -18.25
CA MET A 1 17.42 19.53 -17.48
C MET A 1 16.55 20.24 -16.47
N GLY A 2 15.21 20.20 -16.62
CA GLY A 2 14.31 20.76 -15.61
C GLY A 2 14.44 20.01 -14.29
N PRO A 3 13.98 20.57 -13.16
CA PRO A 3 14.03 19.88 -11.88
C PRO A 3 13.29 18.54 -11.99
N ALA A 4 13.95 17.45 -11.62
CA ALA A 4 13.31 16.15 -11.52
C ALA A 4 12.26 16.25 -10.40
N LEU A 5 11.00 16.40 -10.78
CA LEU A 5 9.90 16.34 -9.84
C LEU A 5 9.67 14.88 -9.49
N TYR A 6 9.34 14.60 -8.23
CA TYR A 6 8.95 13.31 -7.72
C TYR A 6 7.50 13.37 -7.30
N LEU A 7 6.77 12.29 -7.48
CA LEU A 7 5.36 12.16 -7.12
C LEU A 7 5.13 10.85 -6.39
N ILE A 8 4.07 10.82 -5.60
CA ILE A 8 3.66 9.64 -4.88
C ILE A 8 2.52 9.00 -5.67
N ALA A 9 2.76 7.78 -6.15
CA ALA A 9 1.75 6.97 -6.80
C ALA A 9 1.10 6.05 -5.78
N ILE A 10 -0.23 6.06 -5.74
CA ILE A 10 -1.04 5.18 -4.89
C ILE A 10 -1.41 3.97 -5.73
N LEU A 11 -1.02 2.80 -5.24
CA LEU A 11 -1.22 1.51 -5.87
C LEU A 11 -2.21 0.70 -5.04
N GLY A 12 -3.28 0.23 -5.67
CA GLY A 12 -4.23 -0.70 -5.08
C GLY A 12 -3.88 -2.14 -5.47
N CYS A 13 -3.61 -2.98 -4.49
CA CYS A 13 -3.36 -4.41 -4.67
C CYS A 13 -4.63 -5.19 -4.32
N GLY A 14 -5.07 -6.09 -5.21
CA GLY A 14 -6.23 -6.96 -4.97
C GLY A 14 -5.88 -8.22 -4.18
N GLU A 15 -6.90 -9.03 -3.90
CA GLU A 15 -6.76 -10.36 -3.31
C GLU A 15 -6.01 -11.28 -4.30
N GLY A 16 -4.72 -11.52 -4.06
CA GLY A 16 -3.89 -12.48 -4.82
C GLY A 16 -2.55 -11.93 -5.30
N ASP A 17 -1.97 -12.63 -6.27
CA ASP A 17 -0.63 -12.37 -6.82
C ASP A 17 -0.59 -11.34 -7.95
N ALA A 18 -1.71 -10.66 -8.20
CA ALA A 18 -1.80 -9.66 -9.25
C ALA A 18 -0.87 -8.48 -8.97
N SER A 19 -0.36 -7.87 -10.05
CA SER A 19 0.34 -6.59 -9.97
C SER A 19 -0.61 -5.52 -9.44
N CYS A 20 -0.14 -4.74 -8.48
CA CYS A 20 -0.88 -3.61 -7.94
C CYS A 20 -1.10 -2.58 -9.04
N GLN A 21 -2.31 -2.07 -9.12
CA GLN A 21 -2.70 -1.12 -10.15
C GLN A 21 -2.58 0.30 -9.60
N GLU A 22 -2.08 1.23 -10.41
CA GLU A 22 -2.16 2.65 -10.09
C GLU A 22 -3.63 3.07 -10.05
N VAL A 23 -4.07 3.50 -8.87
CA VAL A 23 -5.44 3.95 -8.63
C VAL A 23 -5.50 5.47 -8.59
N GLN A 24 -4.47 6.11 -8.05
CA GLN A 24 -4.38 7.55 -7.92
C GLN A 24 -2.93 8.02 -7.90
N ILE A 25 -2.71 9.28 -8.30
CA ILE A 25 -1.46 10.00 -8.06
C ILE A 25 -1.74 11.06 -6.98
N ALA A 26 -0.99 11.01 -5.89
CA ALA A 26 -1.15 11.96 -4.80
C ALA A 26 -0.38 13.26 -5.07
N GLU A 27 -1.01 14.37 -4.68
CA GLU A 27 -0.42 15.71 -4.69
C GLU A 27 -0.07 16.15 -3.25
N PRO A 28 0.97 16.98 -3.05
CA PRO A 28 1.78 17.68 -4.05
C PRO A 28 2.95 16.86 -4.61
N ARG A 29 3.61 17.42 -5.66
CA ARG A 29 4.89 16.92 -6.20
C ARG A 29 6.06 17.48 -5.39
N TYR A 30 7.14 16.71 -5.32
CA TYR A 30 8.35 17.02 -4.54
C TYR A 30 9.53 17.30 -5.46
N ALA A 31 10.48 18.14 -5.02
CA ALA A 31 11.69 18.43 -5.79
C ALA A 31 12.82 17.41 -5.57
N SER A 32 12.64 16.47 -4.64
CA SER A 32 13.65 15.46 -4.28
C SER A 32 13.01 14.15 -3.88
N GLU A 33 13.69 13.04 -4.18
CA GLU A 33 13.27 11.69 -3.79
C GLU A 33 13.14 11.55 -2.27
N ALA A 34 14.10 12.07 -1.50
CA ALA A 34 14.08 12.00 -0.04
C ALA A 34 12.83 12.66 0.57
N ALA A 35 12.45 13.85 0.08
CA ALA A 35 11.23 14.52 0.53
C ALA A 35 9.95 13.73 0.18
N CYS A 36 9.92 13.15 -1.03
CA CYS A 36 8.81 12.31 -1.49
C CYS A 36 8.70 11.03 -0.65
N ALA A 37 9.81 10.32 -0.43
CA ALA A 37 9.86 9.12 0.39
C ALA A 37 9.40 9.40 1.84
N ALA A 38 9.86 10.50 2.44
CA ALA A 38 9.46 10.90 3.79
C ALA A 38 7.96 11.24 3.91
N ALA A 39 7.36 11.81 2.85
CA ALA A 39 5.94 12.15 2.85
C ALA A 39 5.01 10.97 2.51
N THR A 40 5.55 9.89 1.94
CA THR A 40 4.82 8.67 1.55
C THR A 40 3.87 8.17 2.63
N ALA A 41 4.35 8.05 3.88
CA ALA A 41 3.56 7.51 4.99
C ALA A 41 2.34 8.40 5.31
N SER A 42 2.56 9.70 5.51
CA SER A 42 1.49 10.65 5.83
C SER A 42 0.49 10.87 4.69
N VAL A 43 0.92 10.63 3.45
CA VAL A 43 0.04 10.66 2.28
C VAL A 43 -0.79 9.39 2.21
N LEU A 44 -0.18 8.21 2.41
CA LEU A 44 -0.85 6.91 2.36
C LEU A 44 -2.03 6.82 3.35
N GLU A 45 -1.90 7.42 4.54
CA GLU A 45 -2.98 7.50 5.54
C GLU A 45 -4.29 8.09 5.00
N ARG A 46 -4.23 8.90 3.94
CA ARG A 46 -5.42 9.51 3.33
C ARG A 46 -6.10 8.62 2.29
N TYR A 47 -5.46 7.51 1.93
CA TYR A 47 -5.90 6.57 0.90
C TYR A 47 -6.16 5.17 1.46
N VAL A 48 -6.24 5.04 2.78
CA VAL A 48 -6.58 3.76 3.45
C VAL A 48 -8.05 3.36 3.25
N ASP A 49 -8.92 4.32 2.91
CA ASP A 49 -10.36 4.10 2.66
C ASP A 49 -10.66 3.61 1.23
N LEU A 50 -9.64 3.26 0.46
CA LEU A 50 -9.83 2.70 -0.88
C LEU A 50 -10.40 1.28 -0.80
N ALA A 51 -11.21 0.91 -1.78
CA ALA A 51 -11.81 -0.44 -1.90
C ALA A 51 -10.79 -1.50 -2.38
N TYR A 52 -9.61 -1.52 -1.75
CA TYR A 52 -8.53 -2.46 -2.00
C TYR A 52 -8.07 -3.07 -0.66
N PRO A 53 -7.82 -4.38 -0.61
CA PRO A 53 -7.36 -5.03 0.61
C PRO A 53 -5.96 -4.59 1.04
N SER A 54 -5.15 -4.10 0.10
CA SER A 54 -3.84 -3.55 0.39
C SER A 54 -3.57 -2.34 -0.50
N VAL A 55 -3.08 -1.27 0.11
CA VAL A 55 -2.76 -0.01 -0.56
C VAL A 55 -1.30 0.32 -0.29
N VAL A 56 -0.58 0.70 -1.35
CA VAL A 56 0.85 1.02 -1.28
C VAL A 56 1.08 2.39 -1.89
N ALA A 57 1.92 3.19 -1.25
CA ALA A 57 2.39 4.43 -1.81
C ALA A 57 3.84 4.26 -2.30
N GLN A 58 4.08 4.61 -3.56
CA GLN A 58 5.39 4.51 -4.20
C GLN A 58 5.86 5.90 -4.62
N CYS A 59 7.04 6.29 -4.16
CA CYS A 59 7.70 7.48 -4.67
C CYS A 59 8.35 7.19 -6.03
N ARG A 60 8.09 8.03 -7.03
CA ARG A 60 8.75 7.92 -8.34
C ARG A 60 9.04 9.27 -8.99
N PRO A 61 9.98 9.35 -9.96
CA PRO A 61 10.15 10.53 -10.80
C PRO A 61 8.88 10.79 -11.63
N ALA A 62 8.55 12.08 -11.80
CA ALA A 62 7.46 12.52 -12.64
C ALA A 62 7.74 12.13 -14.10
N GLY A 63 6.81 11.39 -14.70
CA GLY A 63 6.97 10.82 -16.04
C GLY A 63 7.62 9.44 -16.08
N ALA A 64 8.07 8.89 -14.95
CA ALA A 64 8.45 7.48 -14.87
C ALA A 64 7.20 6.59 -14.78
N VAL A 65 7.30 5.37 -15.31
CA VAL A 65 6.29 4.31 -15.14
C VAL A 65 6.38 3.79 -13.70
N PRO A 66 5.25 3.56 -12.99
CA PRO A 66 5.28 2.92 -11.68
C PRO A 66 5.98 1.56 -11.76
N ALA A 67 6.81 1.25 -10.76
CA ALA A 67 7.41 -0.08 -10.71
C ALA A 67 6.31 -1.12 -10.47
N GLN A 68 6.45 -2.30 -11.07
CA GLN A 68 5.48 -3.37 -10.87
C GLN A 68 5.61 -3.93 -9.45
N VAL A 69 4.82 -3.39 -8.53
CA VAL A 69 4.63 -3.93 -7.18
C VAL A 69 3.61 -5.06 -7.27
N ARG A 70 3.88 -6.20 -6.65
CA ARG A 70 2.90 -7.30 -6.52
C ARG A 70 2.38 -7.34 -5.10
N GLY A 71 1.14 -7.82 -4.92
CA GLY A 71 0.52 -7.95 -3.59
C GLY A 71 1.39 -8.71 -2.59
N ARG A 72 2.11 -9.75 -3.05
CA ARG A 72 3.04 -10.55 -2.20
C ARG A 72 4.26 -9.78 -1.68
N ASP A 73 4.69 -8.73 -2.38
CA ASP A 73 5.87 -7.94 -2.03
C ASP A 73 5.50 -6.79 -1.08
N VAL A 74 4.19 -6.55 -0.90
CA VAL A 74 3.68 -5.62 0.09
C VAL A 74 3.83 -6.28 1.45
N LEU A 75 4.62 -5.67 2.32
CA LEU A 75 4.74 -6.10 3.71
C LEU A 75 3.42 -5.78 4.42
N LEU A 76 2.44 -6.69 4.33
CA LEU A 76 1.28 -6.64 5.20
C LEU A 76 1.78 -6.86 6.64
N PRO A 77 1.26 -6.11 7.64
CA PRO A 77 1.50 -6.44 9.03
C PRO A 77 1.07 -7.90 9.25
N GLU A 78 1.91 -8.67 9.94
CA GLU A 78 1.73 -10.10 10.14
C GLU A 78 0.27 -10.41 10.53
N PRO A 79 -0.36 -11.45 9.95
CA PRO A 79 -1.73 -11.79 10.28
C PRO A 79 -1.79 -12.05 11.79
N ALA A 80 -2.61 -11.27 12.50
CA ALA A 80 -2.79 -11.42 13.93
C ALA A 80 -3.07 -12.90 14.25
N PRO A 81 -2.39 -13.50 15.26
CA PRO A 81 -2.47 -14.92 15.50
C PRO A 81 -3.93 -15.32 15.69
N ALA A 82 -4.40 -16.26 14.87
CA ALA A 82 -5.74 -16.80 14.94
C ALA A 82 -6.03 -17.23 16.39
N ARG A 83 -7.07 -16.66 17.00
CA ARG A 83 -7.51 -17.03 18.35
C ARG A 83 -7.66 -18.56 18.41
N PRO A 84 -7.00 -19.26 19.35
CA PRO A 84 -7.11 -20.70 19.44
C PRO A 84 -8.57 -21.08 19.72
N GLN A 85 -9.13 -21.94 18.87
CA GLN A 85 -10.53 -22.39 18.86
C GLN A 85 -10.95 -23.21 20.09
N ARG A 86 -10.16 -23.20 21.18
CA ARG A 86 -10.39 -23.98 22.41
C ARG A 86 -11.69 -23.65 23.15
N PHE A 87 -12.45 -22.64 22.71
CA PHE A 87 -13.72 -22.26 23.32
C PHE A 87 -14.97 -22.78 22.59
N ALA A 88 -14.83 -23.46 21.44
CA ALA A 88 -15.97 -23.99 20.69
C ALA A 88 -16.44 -25.38 21.18
N ASP A 89 -15.54 -26.23 21.68
CA ASP A 89 -15.87 -27.64 22.00
C ASP A 89 -16.58 -27.84 23.36
N ALA A 90 -16.59 -26.83 24.24
CA ALA A 90 -17.14 -27.00 25.59
C ALA A 90 -18.68 -26.88 25.68
N ARG A 91 -19.39 -26.48 24.61
CA ARG A 91 -20.86 -26.30 24.61
C ARG A 91 -21.65 -27.41 23.91
N SER A 92 -21.01 -28.34 23.21
CA SER A 92 -21.72 -29.42 22.47
C SER A 92 -22.00 -30.68 23.30
N SER A 93 -21.68 -30.68 24.60
CA SER A 93 -21.84 -31.84 25.50
C SER A 93 -22.76 -31.52 26.69
N ARG A 94 -23.90 -30.87 26.45
CA ARG A 94 -25.03 -30.75 27.39
C ARG A 94 -26.36 -30.86 26.65
#